data_AF-I1E347-F1
#
_entry.id   AF-I1E347-F1
#
_cell.length_a   1.000
_cell.length_b   1.000
_cell.length_c   1.000
_cell.angle_alpha   90.00
_cell.angle_beta   90.00
_cell.angle_gamma   90.00
#
_symmetry.space_group_name_H-M   'P 1'
#
loop_
_entity.id
_entity.type
_entity.pdbx_description
1 polymer ?
#
loop_
_entity_poly.entity_id
_entity_poly.type
_entity_poly.pdbx_seq_one_letter_code
_entity_poly.pdbx_strand_id
1 'polypeptide(L)'
;MSSKKVLIISVHSDAERLGQALAAAYADAATAAGHSVRWLQLDKLNFNPVFSGYSKSPALEPDLQAAQADLLWVQHISLVYPIWWAAHRRY
;
A
#
# COMPACT_ATOMS: atom_id res chain seq x y z
N MET A 1 16.39 3.23 -18.19
CA MET A 1 15.67 4.13 -17.26
C MET A 1 16.46 4.21 -15.96
N SER A 2 16.41 5.34 -15.23
CA SER A 2 17.06 5.42 -13.91
C SER A 2 16.34 4.53 -12.89
N SER A 3 17.08 3.95 -11.93
CA SER A 3 16.49 3.20 -10.82
C SER A 3 15.60 4.12 -9.98
N LYS A 4 14.50 3.56 -9.45
CA LYS A 4 13.49 4.27 -8.66
C LYS A 4 13.14 3.44 -7.44
N LYS A 5 12.65 4.13 -6.40
CA LYS A 5 12.07 3.51 -5.21
C LYS A 5 10.56 3.39 -5.39
N VAL A 6 10.06 2.16 -5.47
CA VAL A 6 8.67 1.82 -5.77
C VAL A 6 8.02 1.22 -4.53
N LEU A 7 6.88 1.77 -4.10
CA LEU A 7 6.06 1.20 -3.05
C LEU A 7 4.77 0.68 -3.65
N ILE A 8 4.51 -0.60 -3.48
CA ILE A 8 3.24 -1.23 -3.83
C ILE A 8 2.40 -1.25 -2.56
N ILE A 9 1.21 -0.66 -2.60
CA ILE A 9 0.25 -0.71 -1.50
C ILE A 9 -0.92 -1.56 -1.98
N SER A 10 -1.18 -2.66 -1.28
CA SER A 10 -2.31 -3.53 -1.59
C SER A 10 -3.24 -3.68 -0.40
N VAL A 11 -4.54 -3.80 -0.68
CA VAL A 11 -5.54 -4.25 0.30
C VAL A 11 -6.00 -5.62 -0.13
N HIS A 12 -5.79 -6.64 0.70
CA HIS A 12 -6.29 -7.98 0.45
C HIS A 12 -7.37 -8.35 1.49
N SER A 13 -8.49 -8.86 1.01
CA SER A 13 -9.31 -9.80 1.78
C SER A 13 -9.15 -11.14 1.07
N ASP A 14 -9.16 -12.27 1.79
CA ASP A 14 -8.91 -13.63 1.24
C ASP A 14 -9.68 -13.97 -0.06
N ALA A 15 -10.73 -13.21 -0.40
CA ALA A 15 -11.46 -13.28 -1.66
C ALA A 15 -10.70 -12.78 -2.92
N GLU A 16 -9.59 -12.03 -2.80
CA GLU A 16 -8.97 -11.27 -3.90
C GLU A 16 -7.65 -11.89 -4.42
N ARG A 17 -7.70 -13.12 -4.94
CA ARG A 17 -6.51 -13.79 -5.54
C ARG A 17 -5.91 -13.01 -6.72
N LEU A 18 -6.75 -12.31 -7.49
CA LEU A 18 -6.32 -11.53 -8.66
C LEU A 18 -5.47 -10.32 -8.26
N GLY A 19 -5.93 -9.52 -7.29
CA GLY A 19 -5.19 -8.35 -6.81
C GLY A 19 -3.78 -8.72 -6.32
N GLN A 20 -3.68 -9.82 -5.56
CA GLN A 20 -2.38 -10.31 -5.10
C GLN A 20 -1.48 -10.77 -6.24
N ALA A 21 -2.03 -11.47 -7.24
CA ALA A 21 -1.28 -11.88 -8.42
C ALA A 21 -0.78 -10.67 -9.24
N LEU A 22 -1.60 -9.63 -9.38
CA LEU A 22 -1.23 -8.39 -10.07
C LEU A 22 -0.12 -7.63 -9.34
N ALA A 23 -0.24 -7.49 -8.01
CA ALA A 23 0.77 -6.85 -7.19
C ALA A 23 2.12 -7.60 -7.25
N ALA A 24 2.09 -8.93 -7.17
CA ALA A 24 3.29 -9.76 -7.33
C ALA A 24 3.93 -9.61 -8.72
N ALA A 25 3.13 -9.70 -9.79
CA ALA A 25 3.63 -9.54 -11.16
C ALA A 25 4.26 -8.14 -11.39
N TYR A 26 3.65 -7.10 -10.81
CA TYR A 26 4.21 -5.75 -10.88
C TYR A 26 5.52 -5.62 -10.08
N ALA A 27 5.61 -6.22 -8.90
CA ALA A 27 6.82 -6.23 -8.09
C ALA A 27 7.99 -6.91 -8.83
N ASP A 28 7.73 -8.06 -9.44
CA ASP A 28 8.71 -8.82 -10.21
C ASP A 28 9.21 -8.02 -11.41
N ALA A 29 8.29 -7.43 -12.19
CA ALA A 29 8.63 -6.62 -13.35
C ALA A 29 9.42 -5.35 -12.97
N ALA A 30 9.03 -4.65 -11.89
CA ALA A 30 9.73 -3.46 -11.41
C ALA A 30 11.14 -3.79 -10.90
N THR A 31 11.29 -4.92 -10.20
CA THR A 31 12.59 -5.41 -9.73
C THR A 31 13.48 -5.79 -10.91
N ALA A 32 12.94 -6.51 -11.90
CA ALA A 32 13.66 -6.88 -13.12
C ALA A 32 14.10 -5.66 -13.95
N ALA A 33 13.36 -4.55 -13.89
CA ALA A 33 13.73 -3.28 -14.51
C ALA A 33 14.81 -2.49 -13.72
N GLY A 34 15.29 -3.02 -12.59
CA GLY A 34 16.33 -2.42 -11.76
C GLY A 34 15.81 -1.41 -10.73
N HIS A 35 14.52 -1.42 -10.41
CA HIS A 35 13.94 -0.58 -9.36
C HIS A 35 14.04 -1.26 -7.98
N SER A 36 14.17 -0.47 -6.93
CA SER A 36 13.99 -0.97 -5.56
C SER A 36 12.51 -1.02 -5.25
N VAL A 37 12.01 -2.16 -4.80
CA VAL A 37 10.59 -2.37 -4.55
C VAL A 37 10.35 -2.68 -3.08
N ARG A 38 9.32 -2.06 -2.48
CA ARG A 38 8.74 -2.42 -1.19
C ARG A 38 7.26 -2.68 -1.38
N TRP A 39 6.69 -3.55 -0.55
CA TRP A 39 5.28 -3.93 -0.61
C TRP A 39 4.64 -3.81 0.77
N LEU A 40 3.68 -2.89 0.89
CA LEU A 40 2.84 -2.67 2.05
C LEU A 40 1.48 -3.36 1.86
N GLN A 41 1.18 -4.37 2.68
CA GLN A 41 -0.13 -5.03 2.72
C GLN A 41 -0.97 -4.43 3.85
N LEU A 42 -1.92 -3.57 3.51
CA LEU A 42 -2.69 -2.80 4.50
C LEU A 42 -3.54 -3.68 5.42
N ASP A 43 -4.07 -4.78 4.90
CA ASP A 43 -4.87 -5.77 5.62
C ASP A 43 -4.06 -6.58 6.66
N LYS A 44 -2.72 -6.53 6.57
CA LYS A 44 -1.82 -7.21 7.49
C LYS A 44 -1.22 -6.31 8.56
N LEU A 45 -1.49 -5.00 8.50
CA LEU A 45 -0.99 -4.07 9.50
C LEU A 45 -1.74 -4.28 10.82
N ASN A 46 -0.98 -4.40 11.91
CA ASN A 46 -1.51 -4.54 13.25
C ASN A 46 -1.51 -3.20 13.98
N PHE A 47 -2.62 -2.47 13.88
CA PHE A 47 -2.83 -1.19 14.55
C PHE A 47 -4.32 -0.96 14.85
N ASN A 48 -4.64 0.01 15.70
CA ASN A 48 -6.04 0.38 15.94
C ASN A 48 -6.54 1.34 14.84
N PRO A 49 -7.50 0.95 13.98
CA PRO A 49 -8.00 1.82 12.92
C PRO A 49 -8.94 2.93 13.42
N VAL A 50 -9.36 2.89 14.68
CA VAL A 50 -10.27 3.90 15.25
C VAL A 50 -9.51 5.19 15.53
N PHE A 51 -9.73 6.20 14.68
CA PHE A 51 -9.16 7.53 14.85
C PHE A 51 -9.98 8.35 15.87
N SER A 52 -9.40 8.64 17.03
CA SER A 52 -10.05 9.40 18.11
C SER A 52 -9.96 10.92 17.98
N GLY A 53 -9.49 11.45 16.84
CA GLY A 53 -9.31 12.89 16.60
C GLY A 53 -7.92 13.43 16.93
N TYR A 54 -7.61 14.64 16.45
CA TYR A 54 -6.29 15.30 16.55
C TYR A 54 -5.98 15.90 17.94
N SER A 55 -6.91 15.82 18.89
CA SER A 55 -6.74 16.38 20.24
C SER A 55 -5.65 15.66 21.06
N LYS A 56 -5.28 14.45 20.64
CA LYS A 56 -4.15 13.68 21.17
C LYS A 56 -3.38 13.12 19.97
N SER A 57 -2.06 13.30 19.96
CA SER A 57 -1.16 12.53 19.10
C SER A 57 -0.67 11.33 19.90
N PRO A 58 -1.37 10.19 19.89
CA PRO A 58 -0.80 8.96 20.43
C PRO A 58 0.48 8.62 19.68
N ALA A 59 1.43 7.96 20.36
CA ALA A 59 2.59 7.41 19.69
C ALA A 59 2.12 6.41 18.63
N LEU A 60 2.62 6.55 17.40
CA LEU A 60 2.30 5.62 16.32
C LEU A 60 2.73 4.21 16.70
N GLU A 61 1.86 3.23 16.47
CA GLU A 61 2.21 1.82 16.56
C GLU A 61 3.35 1.47 15.58
N PRO A 62 4.18 0.45 15.87
CA PRO A 62 5.34 0.10 15.05
C PRO A 62 5.02 -0.10 13.57
N ASP A 63 3.90 -0.73 13.26
CA ASP A 63 3.45 -0.96 11.87
C ASP A 63 3.12 0.34 11.14
N LEU A 64 2.56 1.34 11.85
CA LEU A 64 2.30 2.67 11.29
C LEU A 64 3.59 3.46 11.09
N GLN A 65 4.57 3.31 12.00
CA GLN A 65 5.90 3.91 11.82
C GLN A 65 6.62 3.31 10.61
N ALA A 66 6.53 1.99 10.43
CA ALA A 66 7.09 1.30 9.26
C ALA A 66 6.42 1.76 7.96
N ALA A 67 5.09 1.82 7.94
CA ALA A 67 4.33 2.35 6.80
C ALA A 67 4.71 3.81 6.49
N GLN A 68 4.90 4.65 7.52
CA GLN A 68 5.36 6.03 7.35
C GLN A 68 6.77 6.09 6.76
N ALA A 69 7.69 5.23 7.21
CA ALA A 69 9.05 5.15 6.67
C ALA A 69 9.04 4.72 5.19
N ASP A 70 8.14 3.81 4.80
CA ASP A 70 7.96 3.41 3.41
C ASP A 70 7.42 4.55 2.53
N LEU A 71 6.44 5.30 3.05
CA LEU A 71 5.89 6.48 2.38
C LEU A 71 6.90 7.63 2.24
N LEU A 72 7.86 7.77 3.16
CA LEU A 72 8.96 8.74 3.04
C LEU A 72 10.07 8.25 2.11
N TRP A 73 10.23 6.94 1.96
CA TRP A 73 11.26 6.34 1.13
C TRP A 73 10.90 6.37 -0.36
N VAL A 74 9.61 6.26 -0.70
CA VAL A 74 9.13 6.01 -2.07
C VAL A 74 9.23 7.22 -3.02
N GLN A 75 9.44 6.94 -4.31
CA GLN A 75 9.36 7.89 -5.42
C GLN A 75 8.20 7.60 -6.39
N HIS A 76 7.71 6.36 -6.42
CA HIS A 76 6.54 5.94 -7.19
C HIS A 76 5.66 4.97 -6.40
N ILE A 77 4.36 5.28 -6.29
CA ILE A 77 3.39 4.44 -5.56
C ILE A 77 2.49 3.74 -6.58
N SER A 78 2.31 2.43 -6.40
CA SER A 78 1.31 1.61 -7.09
C SER A 78 0.25 1.14 -6.10
N LEU A 79 -1.01 1.40 -6.39
CA LEU A 79 -2.14 1.01 -5.53
C LEU A 79 -2.88 -0.18 -6.17
N VAL A 80 -3.03 -1.26 -5.43
CA VAL A 80 -3.73 -2.46 -5.87
C VAL A 80 -4.88 -2.76 -4.91
N TYR A 81 -6.09 -2.48 -5.37
CA TYR A 81 -7.31 -2.67 -4.57
C TYR A 81 -8.49 -2.95 -5.51
N PRO A 82 -9.49 -3.72 -5.06
CA PRO A 82 -10.71 -3.88 -5.81
C PRO A 82 -11.51 -2.58 -5.86
N ILE A 83 -12.12 -2.31 -7.01
CA ILE A 83 -13.10 -1.22 -7.11
C ILE A 83 -14.43 -1.75 -6.59
N TRP A 84 -14.85 -1.29 -5.41
CA TRP A 84 -16.19 -1.54 -4.89
C TRP A 84 -17.10 -0.35 -5.18
N TRP A 85 -18.34 -0.63 -5.59
CA TRP A 85 -19.40 0.36 -5.85
C TRP A 85 -19.07 1.45 -6.89
N ALA A 86 -18.09 1.20 -7.76
CA ALA A 86 -17.78 1.95 -8.98
C ALA A 86 -18.12 3.44 -8.89
N ALA A 87 -17.43 4.21 -8.03
CA ALA A 87 -17.47 5.68 -7.91
C ALA A 87 -18.74 6.31 -8.53
N HIS A 88 -19.92 5.94 -8.01
CA HIS A 88 -21.19 6.25 -8.66
C HIS A 88 -21.44 7.76 -8.59
N ARG A 89 -21.03 8.48 -9.64
CA ARG A 89 -21.55 9.81 -9.91
C ARG A 89 -22.91 9.63 -10.56
N ARG A 90 -23.96 9.66 -9.73
CA ARG A 90 -25.30 9.97 -10.22
C ARG A 90 -25.22 11.36 -10.87
N TYR A 91 -25.74 11.46 -12.09
CA TYR A 91 -25.82 12.67 -12.90
C TYR A 91 -26.24 13.91 -12.10
#